data_AF-A0A5C5WK60-F1
#
_entry.id   AF-A0A5C5WK60-F1
#
_cell.length_a   1.000
_cell.length_b   1.000
_cell.length_c   1.000
_cell.angle_alpha   90.00
_cell.angle_beta   90.00
_cell.angle_gamma   90.00
#
_symmetry.space_group_name_H-M   'P 1'
#
loop_
_entity.id
_entity.type
_entity.pdbx_description
1 polymer ?
#
loop_
_entity_poly.entity_id
_entity_poly.type
_entity_poly.pdbx_seq_one_letter_code
_entity_poly.pdbx_strand_id
1 'polypeptide(L)'
;MAIQPQVKALLCCAALVAFTLNMSSRAEAFSFIFAGEANGHDIVAHPEGYNGVGGVLNVTVGIDASSQANSVSNTALMAVSVQNVINTFNSLTPTTGNFISDFVNIPVGAYDFESVLLHEMGHSLGLAHTNIAGGGANSDYSNSSAGPDTSFNFSPGVDGVIGTRDDVRGDDVNLSYFRTSGTSAEVNNPFTIASVVDSTTYSRDLADLPAGDLYAGNASRQNAGTFASVSNQTEAVMNQGTFNNEIQRELGHDDVAGLLYAQSGLDSIAGTADDYTLNLVFAGNVATNGADIVIDFDNGQTGFAVSGSSGTFLSADDIAITSNNIYFNDNFTWHYNQVSNAVAVPEPSATLIALVGLIAVVRRRKRNS
;
A
#
# COMPACT_ATOMS: atom_id res chain seq x y z
N MET A 1 -77.09 23.26 23.54
CA MET A 1 -76.58 22.04 22.86
C MET A 1 -75.13 22.34 22.50
N ALA A 2 -74.17 21.66 23.12
CA ALA A 2 -72.74 22.00 22.98
C ALA A 2 -72.00 20.91 22.18
N ILE A 3 -71.12 21.33 21.28
CA ILE A 3 -70.25 20.44 20.49
C ILE A 3 -68.80 20.78 20.87
N GLN A 4 -68.00 19.77 21.18
CA GLN A 4 -66.64 19.94 21.70
C GLN A 4 -65.58 20.14 20.59
N PRO A 5 -64.49 20.90 20.87
CA PRO A 5 -63.41 21.12 19.91
C PRO A 5 -62.20 20.18 20.15
N GLN A 6 -62.24 18.95 19.67
CA GLN A 6 -61.05 18.07 19.63
C GLN A 6 -60.95 17.20 18.36
N VAL A 7 -60.39 17.78 17.29
CA VAL A 7 -59.50 17.07 16.36
C VAL A 7 -58.38 18.04 15.96
N LYS A 8 -57.31 18.09 16.77
CA LYS A 8 -56.02 18.70 16.36
C LYS A 8 -55.04 17.59 16.02
N ALA A 9 -54.18 17.85 15.04
CA ALA A 9 -52.96 17.09 14.74
C ALA A 9 -53.13 15.57 14.52
N LEU A 10 -53.69 15.19 13.37
CA LEU A 10 -53.44 13.87 12.76
C LEU A 10 -53.07 13.99 11.27
N LEU A 11 -52.19 14.96 10.96
CA LEU A 11 -51.76 15.27 9.59
C LEU A 11 -50.28 15.73 9.52
N CYS A 12 -49.48 15.36 10.53
CA CYS A 12 -48.03 15.63 10.61
C CYS A 12 -47.20 14.38 10.97
N CYS A 13 -47.79 13.17 10.89
CA CYS A 13 -47.13 11.89 11.23
C CYS A 13 -46.98 10.99 9.99
N ALA A 14 -46.69 11.59 8.84
CA ALA A 14 -46.43 10.91 7.57
C ALA A 14 -45.17 11.49 6.87
N ALA A 15 -44.20 11.95 7.68
CA ALA A 15 -42.98 12.62 7.24
C ALA A 15 -41.77 12.32 8.17
N LEU A 16 -41.82 11.18 8.88
CA LEU A 16 -40.76 10.74 9.80
C LEU A 16 -40.72 9.21 9.84
N VAL A 17 -39.52 8.63 9.96
CA VAL A 17 -39.26 7.17 9.94
C VAL A 17 -39.60 6.46 8.61
N ALA A 18 -39.24 7.10 7.50
CA ALA A 18 -38.85 6.41 6.26
C ALA A 18 -37.54 6.98 5.68
N PHE A 19 -36.82 7.79 6.44
CA PHE A 19 -35.44 8.18 6.16
C PHE A 19 -34.53 7.10 6.75
N THR A 20 -34.53 5.92 6.13
CA THR A 20 -33.45 4.96 6.33
C THR A 20 -32.18 5.67 5.89
N LEU A 21 -31.35 6.01 6.86
CA LEU A 21 -30.01 6.51 6.59
C LEU A 21 -29.25 5.37 5.92
N ASN A 22 -29.17 5.42 4.58
CA ASN A 22 -28.18 4.67 3.82
C ASN A 22 -26.81 5.29 4.12
N MET A 23 -26.36 5.08 5.36
CA MET A 23 -24.98 5.19 5.80
C MET A 23 -24.23 4.05 5.15
N SER A 24 -24.03 4.16 3.84
CA SER A 24 -23.13 3.31 3.11
C SER A 24 -21.76 3.45 3.79
N SER A 25 -21.35 2.36 4.42
CA SER A 25 -19.96 2.03 4.80
C SER A 25 -19.07 2.14 3.58
N ARG A 26 -17.75 2.20 3.71
CA ARG A 26 -16.88 2.62 2.58
C ARG A 26 -16.37 1.41 1.80
N ALA A 27 -15.26 1.46 1.07
CA ALA A 27 -14.64 0.20 0.65
C ALA A 27 -13.10 0.18 0.56
N GLU A 28 -12.46 -0.91 1.06
CA GLU A 28 -10.99 -1.14 1.17
C GLU A 28 -10.45 -1.92 -0.06
N ALA A 29 -9.17 -1.74 -0.42
CA ALA A 29 -8.56 -2.49 -1.53
C ALA A 29 -7.02 -2.50 -1.54
N PHE A 30 -6.43 -3.61 -1.11
CA PHE A 30 -5.14 -4.08 -1.66
C PHE A 30 -5.35 -5.32 -2.55
N SER A 31 -4.40 -5.61 -3.43
CA SER A 31 -4.38 -6.83 -4.25
C SER A 31 -2.93 -7.31 -4.45
N PHE A 32 -2.71 -8.44 -5.13
CA PHE A 32 -1.36 -9.03 -5.29
C PHE A 32 -0.97 -9.26 -6.76
N ILE A 33 0.31 -9.10 -7.11
CA ILE A 33 0.85 -9.07 -8.49
C ILE A 33 0.57 -10.32 -9.33
N PHE A 34 0.29 -11.46 -8.69
CA PHE A 34 0.02 -12.72 -9.37
C PHE A 34 -1.46 -13.10 -9.36
N ALA A 35 -2.34 -12.33 -8.71
CA ALA A 35 -3.78 -12.57 -8.70
C ALA A 35 -4.41 -12.21 -10.06
N GLY A 36 -5.14 -13.15 -10.66
CA GLY A 36 -5.78 -12.98 -11.97
C GLY A 36 -6.05 -14.29 -12.71
N GLU A 37 -6.69 -14.18 -13.87
CA GLU A 37 -7.15 -15.31 -14.72
C GLU A 37 -6.08 -16.40 -14.98
N ALA A 38 -4.80 -16.03 -15.00
CA ALA A 38 -3.68 -16.93 -15.32
C ALA A 38 -3.28 -17.88 -14.20
N ASN A 39 -3.41 -17.47 -12.94
CA ASN A 39 -2.92 -18.20 -11.76
C ASN A 39 -4.04 -18.62 -10.80
N GLY A 40 -5.14 -17.87 -10.79
CA GLY A 40 -6.16 -17.90 -9.75
C GLY A 40 -6.45 -16.48 -9.27
N HIS A 41 -7.69 -16.19 -8.89
CA HIS A 41 -8.04 -14.87 -8.35
C HIS A 41 -7.62 -14.75 -6.89
N ASP A 42 -7.80 -15.81 -6.10
CA ASP A 42 -7.38 -15.87 -4.71
C ASP A 42 -5.90 -16.26 -4.61
N ILE A 43 -5.04 -15.25 -4.72
CA ILE A 43 -3.58 -15.40 -4.67
C ILE A 43 -3.00 -14.35 -3.72
N VAL A 44 -2.26 -14.81 -2.72
CA VAL A 44 -1.34 -14.00 -1.92
C VAL A 44 0.06 -14.08 -2.53
N ALA A 45 0.71 -12.93 -2.73
CA ALA A 45 2.09 -12.87 -3.20
C ALA A 45 3.03 -12.52 -2.05
N HIS A 46 4.01 -13.38 -1.80
CA HIS A 46 4.98 -13.27 -0.71
C HIS A 46 6.35 -12.81 -1.22
N PRO A 47 7.10 -11.94 -0.50
CA PRO A 47 8.43 -11.49 -0.91
C PRO A 47 9.46 -12.62 -1.05
N GLU A 48 10.52 -12.34 -1.80
CA GLU A 48 11.58 -13.32 -2.07
C GLU A 48 12.24 -13.84 -0.78
N GLY A 49 12.48 -15.15 -0.75
CA GLY A 49 13.01 -15.87 0.41
C GLY A 49 11.96 -16.46 1.36
N TYR A 50 10.68 -16.07 1.26
CA TYR A 50 9.62 -16.74 2.02
C TYR A 50 9.35 -18.16 1.50
N ASN A 51 9.00 -19.08 2.40
CA ASN A 51 8.89 -20.51 2.11
C ASN A 51 7.88 -21.27 2.98
N GLY A 52 6.93 -20.56 3.62
CA GLY A 52 5.98 -21.17 4.56
C GLY A 52 6.53 -21.43 5.96
N VAL A 53 7.57 -20.69 6.36
CA VAL A 53 8.13 -20.74 7.73
C VAL A 53 8.29 -19.33 8.26
N GLY A 54 7.73 -19.09 9.45
CA GLY A 54 7.68 -17.78 10.07
C GLY A 54 8.99 -17.30 10.69
N GLY A 55 9.03 -16.04 11.08
CA GLY A 55 10.20 -15.37 11.67
C GLY A 55 10.54 -14.04 10.98
N VAL A 56 11.82 -13.66 10.95
CA VAL A 56 12.24 -12.41 10.28
C VAL A 56 12.69 -12.70 8.86
N LEU A 57 11.89 -12.30 7.87
CA LEU A 57 12.23 -12.37 6.46
C LEU A 57 13.12 -11.18 6.10
N ASN A 58 14.39 -11.45 5.82
CA ASN A 58 15.36 -10.43 5.45
C ASN A 58 15.45 -10.37 3.93
N VAL A 59 15.06 -9.23 3.33
CA VAL A 59 15.13 -9.00 1.88
C VAL A 59 16.15 -7.90 1.62
N THR A 60 17.19 -8.20 0.85
CA THR A 60 18.24 -7.24 0.52
C THR A 60 17.86 -6.40 -0.68
N VAL A 61 18.08 -5.09 -0.57
CA VAL A 61 17.77 -4.10 -1.60
C VAL A 61 19.06 -3.41 -2.02
N GLY A 62 19.45 -3.54 -3.28
CA GLY A 62 20.69 -2.98 -3.83
C GLY A 62 20.46 -2.14 -5.07
N ILE A 63 21.44 -1.30 -5.41
CA ILE A 63 21.48 -0.54 -6.68
C ILE A 63 22.55 -1.19 -7.56
N ASP A 64 22.27 -1.45 -8.85
CA ASP A 64 23.30 -2.01 -9.74
C ASP A 64 24.50 -1.04 -9.88
N ALA A 65 25.71 -1.53 -9.67
CA ALA A 65 26.94 -0.75 -9.75
C ALA A 65 27.31 -0.31 -11.18
N SER A 66 26.71 -0.93 -12.20
CA SER A 66 26.77 -0.53 -13.61
C SER A 66 25.71 0.50 -14.01
N SER A 67 24.74 0.76 -13.11
CA SER A 67 23.60 1.65 -13.34
C SER A 67 24.02 3.07 -13.73
N GLN A 68 23.52 3.51 -14.89
CA GLN A 68 23.83 4.78 -15.50
C GLN A 68 22.60 5.42 -16.12
N ALA A 69 22.30 6.65 -15.71
CA ALA A 69 21.39 7.54 -16.42
C ALA A 69 22.23 8.64 -17.07
N ASN A 70 21.94 8.97 -18.34
CA ASN A 70 22.51 10.11 -19.05
C ASN A 70 24.07 10.18 -18.97
N SER A 71 24.73 9.02 -18.96
CA SER A 71 26.19 8.85 -18.79
C SER A 71 26.78 9.32 -17.44
N VAL A 72 25.98 9.32 -16.37
CA VAL A 72 26.43 9.56 -14.98
C VAL A 72 26.01 8.38 -14.10
N SER A 73 26.85 7.98 -13.14
CA SER A 73 26.46 6.96 -12.15
C SER A 73 25.48 7.57 -11.15
N ASN A 74 24.21 7.19 -11.27
CA ASN A 74 23.13 7.63 -10.37
C ASN A 74 23.21 7.00 -8.97
N THR A 75 24.02 5.97 -8.78
CA THR A 75 24.07 5.19 -7.53
C THR A 75 24.20 6.04 -6.27
N ALA A 76 25.01 7.11 -6.32
CA ALA A 76 25.17 8.05 -5.21
C ALA A 76 23.97 9.00 -4.98
N LEU A 77 23.18 9.30 -6.03
CA LEU A 77 21.97 10.13 -5.94
C LEU A 77 20.78 9.31 -5.44
N MET A 78 20.63 8.08 -5.94
CA MET A 78 19.57 7.12 -5.57
C MET A 78 19.69 6.68 -4.11
N ALA A 79 20.91 6.53 -3.59
CA ALA A 79 21.17 5.89 -2.30
C ALA A 79 20.35 6.46 -1.12
N VAL A 80 20.10 7.77 -1.05
CA VAL A 80 19.28 8.35 0.03
C VAL A 80 17.81 7.92 -0.11
N SER A 81 17.25 8.02 -1.31
CA SER A 81 15.87 7.59 -1.56
C SER A 81 15.63 6.10 -1.42
N VAL A 82 16.61 5.26 -1.80
CA VAL A 82 16.54 3.81 -1.57
C VAL A 82 16.50 3.51 -0.06
N GLN A 83 17.37 4.15 0.74
CA GLN A 83 17.33 4.02 2.20
C GLN A 83 16.03 4.57 2.80
N ASN A 84 15.45 5.64 2.23
CA ASN A 84 14.20 6.19 2.69
C ASN A 84 13.01 5.26 2.45
N VAL A 85 12.90 4.69 1.24
CA VAL A 85 11.89 3.67 0.88
C VAL A 85 12.01 2.44 1.79
N ILE A 86 13.24 1.97 2.03
CA ILE A 86 13.53 0.87 2.97
C ILE A 86 13.03 1.19 4.39
N ASN A 87 13.30 2.38 4.90
CA ASN A 87 12.80 2.82 6.22
C ASN A 87 11.27 2.94 6.25
N THR A 88 10.66 3.45 5.18
CA THR A 88 9.20 3.59 5.06
C THR A 88 8.52 2.22 5.12
N PHE A 89 8.95 1.25 4.32
CA PHE A 89 8.40 -0.12 4.38
C PHE A 89 8.71 -0.82 5.71
N ASN A 90 9.94 -0.71 6.25
CA ASN A 90 10.27 -1.27 7.57
C ASN A 90 9.49 -0.63 8.74
N SER A 91 8.87 0.54 8.54
CA SER A 91 8.04 1.19 9.55
C SER A 91 6.60 0.69 9.60
N LEU A 92 6.08 0.12 8.50
CA LEU A 92 4.67 -0.26 8.28
C LEU A 92 3.67 0.73 8.90
N THR A 93 3.95 2.04 8.80
CA THR A 93 3.16 3.10 9.42
C THR A 93 2.22 3.70 8.38
N PRO A 94 0.89 3.42 8.46
CA PRO A 94 -0.07 3.94 7.50
C PRO A 94 -0.39 5.41 7.80
N THR A 95 -0.67 6.18 6.75
CA THR A 95 -0.83 7.64 6.84
C THR A 95 -2.05 8.15 6.07
N THR A 96 -2.38 9.43 6.27
CA THR A 96 -3.30 10.21 5.43
C THR A 96 -2.69 11.59 5.23
N GLY A 97 -2.91 12.22 4.07
CA GLY A 97 -2.15 13.41 3.68
C GLY A 97 -0.79 13.09 3.02
N ASN A 98 -0.55 11.84 2.62
CA ASN A 98 0.70 11.37 2.02
C ASN A 98 0.94 11.83 0.58
N PHE A 99 -0.10 12.32 -0.11
CA PHE A 99 -0.01 12.82 -1.48
C PHE A 99 0.13 14.35 -1.50
N ILE A 100 1.19 14.87 -2.14
CA ILE A 100 1.48 16.30 -2.23
C ILE A 100 1.74 16.71 -3.69
N SER A 101 0.79 17.42 -4.29
CA SER A 101 0.96 18.10 -5.59
C SER A 101 1.56 19.51 -5.38
N ASP A 102 2.88 19.62 -5.26
CA ASP A 102 3.57 20.90 -5.01
C ASP A 102 4.85 21.11 -5.85
N PHE A 103 4.84 22.18 -6.64
CA PHE A 103 5.95 22.64 -7.47
C PHE A 103 7.13 23.25 -6.68
N VAL A 104 6.98 23.48 -5.37
CA VAL A 104 8.06 24.03 -4.53
C VAL A 104 9.11 22.97 -4.18
N ASN A 105 8.69 21.71 -4.01
CA ASN A 105 9.54 20.65 -3.45
C ASN A 105 10.27 19.81 -4.51
N ILE A 106 9.72 19.69 -5.73
CA ILE A 106 10.41 19.07 -6.88
C ILE A 106 10.33 19.95 -8.14
N PRO A 107 11.37 19.95 -9.01
CA PRO A 107 11.43 20.81 -10.20
C PRO A 107 10.23 20.64 -11.15
N VAL A 108 9.83 21.72 -11.82
CA VAL A 108 8.77 21.68 -12.84
C VAL A 108 9.12 20.70 -13.97
N GLY A 109 8.23 19.75 -14.23
CA GLY A 109 8.43 18.66 -15.20
C GLY A 109 9.19 17.44 -14.68
N ALA A 110 9.58 17.42 -13.40
CA ALA A 110 10.26 16.27 -12.79
C ALA A 110 9.28 15.28 -12.14
N TYR A 111 9.67 14.00 -12.16
CA TYR A 111 9.09 12.93 -11.35
C TYR A 111 9.93 12.72 -10.10
N ASP A 112 9.29 12.40 -8.97
CA ASP A 112 10.00 12.09 -7.74
C ASP A 112 10.47 10.62 -7.74
N PHE A 113 11.79 10.40 -7.78
CA PHE A 113 12.36 9.06 -7.78
C PHE A 113 12.01 8.27 -6.51
N GLU A 114 11.91 8.94 -5.35
CA GLU A 114 11.55 8.28 -4.10
C GLU A 114 10.12 7.75 -4.11
N SER A 115 9.18 8.54 -4.64
CA SER A 115 7.77 8.16 -4.76
C SER A 115 7.56 7.01 -5.76
N VAL A 116 8.18 7.08 -6.93
CA VAL A 116 8.08 5.98 -7.92
C VAL A 116 8.80 4.72 -7.41
N LEU A 117 9.94 4.85 -6.72
CA LEU A 117 10.58 3.70 -6.10
C LEU A 117 9.73 3.08 -4.98
N LEU A 118 8.97 3.88 -4.23
CA LEU A 118 8.03 3.37 -3.21
C LEU A 118 6.95 2.48 -3.87
N HIS A 119 6.44 2.88 -5.04
CA HIS A 119 5.48 2.10 -5.85
C HIS A 119 6.08 0.79 -6.38
N GLU A 120 7.20 0.85 -7.09
CA GLU A 120 7.82 -0.36 -7.67
C GLU A 120 8.35 -1.32 -6.59
N MET A 121 8.76 -0.81 -5.43
CA MET A 121 9.09 -1.63 -4.27
C MET A 121 7.84 -2.33 -3.70
N GLY A 122 6.67 -1.69 -3.70
CA GLY A 122 5.41 -2.35 -3.33
C GLY A 122 5.09 -3.54 -4.24
N HIS A 123 5.29 -3.40 -5.56
CA HIS A 123 5.24 -4.53 -6.50
C HIS A 123 6.28 -5.62 -6.18
N SER A 124 7.54 -5.25 -5.92
CA SER A 124 8.58 -6.21 -5.53
C SER A 124 8.30 -6.94 -4.21
N LEU A 125 7.40 -6.41 -3.37
CA LEU A 125 6.93 -7.06 -2.14
C LEU A 125 5.58 -7.79 -2.29
N GLY A 126 5.07 -7.87 -3.53
CA GLY A 126 3.91 -8.67 -3.89
C GLY A 126 2.63 -7.86 -4.16
N LEU A 127 2.55 -6.57 -3.84
CA LEU A 127 1.32 -5.79 -3.99
C LEU A 127 1.01 -5.48 -5.47
N ALA A 128 -0.21 -5.71 -5.93
CA ALA A 128 -0.72 -5.19 -7.20
C ALA A 128 -1.43 -3.85 -7.02
N HIS A 129 -1.79 -3.23 -8.15
CA HIS A 129 -2.52 -1.97 -8.15
C HIS A 129 -3.86 -2.05 -7.42
N THR A 130 -4.25 -0.97 -6.74
CA THR A 130 -5.59 -0.87 -6.13
C THR A 130 -6.68 -0.60 -7.17
N ASN A 131 -6.28 -0.11 -8.35
CA ASN A 131 -7.12 0.20 -9.50
C ASN A 131 -6.71 -0.63 -10.75
N ILE A 132 -7.52 -0.64 -11.82
CA ILE A 132 -7.30 -1.43 -13.04
C ILE A 132 -6.14 -0.91 -13.92
N ALA A 133 -5.53 0.22 -13.57
CA ALA A 133 -4.20 0.64 -14.04
C ALA A 133 -4.02 0.89 -15.56
N GLY A 134 -5.10 0.83 -16.36
CA GLY A 134 -5.06 0.84 -17.83
C GLY A 134 -4.84 2.20 -18.53
N GLY A 135 -4.52 3.29 -17.82
CA GLY A 135 -4.18 4.59 -18.40
C GLY A 135 -5.27 5.27 -19.27
N GLY A 136 -6.54 4.98 -19.00
CA GLY A 136 -7.70 5.53 -19.73
C GLY A 136 -8.84 5.92 -18.78
N ALA A 137 -9.98 6.36 -19.31
CA ALA A 137 -11.09 6.90 -18.50
C ALA A 137 -11.73 5.93 -17.47
N ASN A 138 -11.32 4.66 -17.48
CA ASN A 138 -11.75 3.60 -16.57
C ASN A 138 -10.56 3.01 -15.77
N SER A 139 -9.39 3.67 -15.72
CA SER A 139 -8.23 3.20 -14.95
C SER A 139 -8.53 3.07 -13.47
N ASP A 140 -9.41 3.94 -12.96
CA ASP A 140 -9.57 4.21 -11.53
C ASP A 140 -10.63 3.33 -10.87
N TYR A 141 -11.25 2.40 -11.61
CA TYR A 141 -12.12 1.37 -11.03
C TYR A 141 -11.27 0.40 -10.20
N SER A 142 -11.81 -0.12 -9.10
CA SER A 142 -11.13 -1.08 -8.21
C SER A 142 -10.67 -2.33 -8.97
N ASN A 143 -9.47 -2.83 -8.62
CA ASN A 143 -8.79 -3.88 -9.38
C ASN A 143 -9.61 -5.19 -9.48
N SER A 144 -9.60 -5.80 -10.66
CA SER A 144 -10.50 -6.87 -11.07
C SER A 144 -9.99 -7.62 -12.29
N SER A 145 -10.33 -8.90 -12.42
CA SER A 145 -10.31 -9.61 -13.71
C SER A 145 -11.65 -9.47 -14.44
N ALA A 146 -11.69 -9.70 -15.75
CA ALA A 146 -12.94 -9.62 -16.50
C ALA A 146 -13.89 -10.76 -16.09
N GLY A 147 -15.20 -10.56 -16.29
CA GLY A 147 -16.19 -11.58 -15.99
C GLY A 147 -16.20 -12.75 -17.00
N PRO A 148 -17.02 -13.79 -16.76
CA PRO A 148 -17.30 -14.85 -17.74
C PRO A 148 -17.74 -14.38 -19.15
N ASP A 149 -18.19 -13.14 -19.34
CA ASP A 149 -18.44 -12.55 -20.66
C ASP A 149 -17.17 -12.00 -21.38
N THR A 150 -16.02 -12.01 -20.70
CA THR A 150 -14.69 -11.51 -21.11
C THR A 150 -14.59 -10.00 -21.35
N SER A 151 -15.52 -9.20 -20.79
CA SER A 151 -15.58 -7.74 -20.92
C SER A 151 -15.67 -7.07 -19.55
N PHE A 152 -14.87 -6.02 -19.32
CA PHE A 152 -14.98 -5.25 -18.08
C PHE A 152 -16.29 -4.44 -18.01
N ASN A 153 -16.98 -4.55 -16.88
CA ASN A 153 -18.25 -3.91 -16.57
C ASN A 153 -18.00 -2.60 -15.79
N PHE A 154 -18.24 -1.47 -16.47
CA PHE A 154 -17.95 -0.13 -15.94
C PHE A 154 -19.21 0.71 -15.71
N SER A 155 -19.56 0.98 -14.45
CA SER A 155 -20.63 1.90 -14.06
C SER A 155 -20.36 2.50 -12.67
N PRO A 156 -20.23 3.84 -12.54
CA PRO A 156 -19.82 4.53 -11.29
C PRO A 156 -20.99 4.75 -10.32
N GLY A 157 -21.74 3.68 -10.06
CA GLY A 157 -22.81 3.63 -9.08
C GLY A 157 -23.88 4.73 -9.16
N VAL A 158 -24.23 5.22 -7.98
CA VAL A 158 -25.23 6.27 -7.72
C VAL A 158 -24.54 7.59 -7.36
N ASP A 159 -23.37 7.56 -6.72
CA ASP A 159 -22.62 8.78 -6.38
C ASP A 159 -21.84 9.37 -7.57
N GLY A 160 -21.61 8.59 -8.63
CA GLY A 160 -20.99 9.04 -9.87
C GLY A 160 -19.47 9.14 -9.81
N VAL A 161 -18.86 8.62 -8.74
CA VAL A 161 -17.40 8.49 -8.59
C VAL A 161 -16.99 7.08 -9.01
N ILE A 162 -15.78 6.95 -9.55
CA ILE A 162 -15.20 5.66 -9.96
C ILE A 162 -14.32 5.14 -8.82
N GLY A 163 -14.33 3.82 -8.58
CA GLY A 163 -13.56 3.21 -7.48
C GLY A 163 -14.23 3.36 -6.12
N THR A 164 -15.47 3.85 -6.09
CA THR A 164 -16.37 3.75 -4.93
C THR A 164 -17.03 2.38 -4.89
N ARG A 165 -17.79 2.14 -3.82
CA ARG A 165 -18.34 0.83 -3.50
C ARG A 165 -19.71 0.56 -4.12
N ASP A 166 -20.39 1.60 -4.61
CA ASP A 166 -21.63 1.46 -5.37
C ASP A 166 -21.35 1.29 -6.87
N ASP A 167 -20.07 1.23 -7.28
CA ASP A 167 -19.62 0.73 -8.58
C ASP A 167 -20.38 -0.55 -8.96
N VAL A 168 -21.10 -0.52 -10.09
CA VAL A 168 -21.86 -1.66 -10.60
C VAL A 168 -20.99 -2.42 -11.60
N ARG A 169 -20.25 -3.39 -11.08
CA ARG A 169 -19.21 -4.17 -11.78
C ARG A 169 -19.70 -5.48 -12.42
N GLY A 170 -21.01 -5.68 -12.53
CA GLY A 170 -21.61 -6.78 -13.30
C GLY A 170 -21.12 -8.17 -12.87
N ASP A 171 -20.37 -8.84 -13.74
CA ASP A 171 -19.72 -10.13 -13.51
C ASP A 171 -18.18 -10.07 -13.38
N ASP A 172 -17.58 -8.87 -13.30
CA ASP A 172 -16.14 -8.66 -13.11
C ASP A 172 -15.66 -9.25 -11.76
N VAL A 173 -14.61 -10.09 -11.82
CA VAL A 173 -14.13 -10.80 -10.63
C VAL A 173 -13.20 -9.91 -9.81
N ASN A 174 -13.60 -9.63 -8.58
CA ASN A 174 -12.86 -8.78 -7.64
C ASN A 174 -11.44 -9.31 -7.33
N LEU A 175 -10.43 -8.46 -7.50
CA LEU A 175 -9.05 -8.73 -7.09
C LEU A 175 -8.67 -8.06 -5.75
N SER A 176 -9.51 -7.15 -5.24
CA SER A 176 -9.25 -6.35 -4.05
C SER A 176 -9.72 -7.01 -2.75
N TYR A 177 -8.83 -7.18 -1.78
CA TYR A 177 -9.17 -7.53 -0.40
C TYR A 177 -9.67 -6.29 0.34
N PHE A 178 -10.78 -6.45 1.04
CA PHE A 178 -11.43 -5.41 1.82
C PHE A 178 -11.74 -5.85 3.25
N ARG A 179 -11.77 -4.89 4.18
CA ARG A 179 -12.00 -5.14 5.60
C ARG A 179 -13.46 -5.47 5.90
N THR A 180 -13.71 -6.65 6.45
CA THR A 180 -15.05 -7.13 6.83
C THR A 180 -15.44 -6.74 8.27
N SER A 181 -14.49 -6.30 9.10
CA SER A 181 -14.67 -6.15 10.55
C SER A 181 -14.45 -4.72 11.09
N GLY A 182 -15.38 -4.20 11.90
CA GLY A 182 -15.31 -2.84 12.47
C GLY A 182 -16.68 -2.17 12.65
N THR A 183 -16.69 -0.85 12.81
CA THR A 183 -17.92 -0.04 12.68
C THR A 183 -18.28 0.21 11.21
N SER A 184 -19.51 0.67 10.92
CA SER A 184 -19.92 1.07 9.55
C SER A 184 -19.16 2.29 8.97
N ALA A 185 -18.19 2.85 9.70
CA ALA A 185 -17.28 3.88 9.19
C ALA A 185 -15.87 3.31 8.91
N GLU A 186 -15.64 2.03 9.19
CA GLU A 186 -14.35 1.34 9.19
C GLU A 186 -14.37 0.02 8.44
N VAL A 187 -15.44 -0.79 8.56
CA VAL A 187 -15.63 -1.92 7.64
C VAL A 187 -15.58 -1.32 6.27
N ASN A 188 -14.70 -1.87 5.44
CA ASN A 188 -14.56 -1.46 4.07
C ASN A 188 -14.20 0.06 4.11
N ASN A 189 -12.96 0.48 4.39
CA ASN A 189 -12.57 1.92 4.35
C ASN A 189 -11.06 2.08 4.06
N PRO A 190 -10.67 2.45 2.82
CA PRO A 190 -9.31 2.30 2.28
C PRO A 190 -8.31 3.30 2.88
N PHE A 191 -8.79 4.11 3.81
CA PHE A 191 -8.06 5.09 4.60
C PHE A 191 -8.16 4.80 6.10
N THR A 192 -8.45 3.53 6.46
CA THR A 192 -8.34 2.95 7.79
C THR A 192 -7.74 1.55 7.71
N ILE A 193 -7.38 0.96 8.84
CA ILE A 193 -6.82 -0.40 8.92
C ILE A 193 -7.35 -1.10 10.18
N ALA A 194 -7.51 -2.42 10.13
CA ALA A 194 -7.87 -3.21 11.31
C ALA A 194 -6.68 -3.36 12.30
N SER A 195 -6.96 -3.68 13.57
CA SER A 195 -5.91 -3.92 14.58
C SER A 195 -5.25 -5.30 14.49
N VAL A 196 -5.81 -6.18 13.66
CA VAL A 196 -5.27 -7.46 13.19
C VAL A 196 -5.64 -7.51 11.71
N VAL A 197 -4.71 -7.89 10.83
CA VAL A 197 -4.90 -7.85 9.39
C VAL A 197 -4.64 -9.26 8.84
N ASP A 198 -5.72 -10.01 8.66
CA ASP A 198 -5.71 -11.41 8.23
C ASP A 198 -7.09 -11.79 7.65
N SER A 199 -7.29 -13.06 7.28
CA SER A 199 -8.57 -13.56 6.73
C SER A 199 -9.75 -13.54 7.72
N THR A 200 -9.54 -13.20 9.00
CA THR A 200 -10.63 -12.97 9.97
C THR A 200 -11.14 -11.54 9.94
N THR A 201 -10.35 -10.60 9.41
CA THR A 201 -10.68 -9.17 9.37
C THR A 201 -10.77 -8.59 7.95
N TYR A 202 -10.26 -9.30 6.94
CA TYR A 202 -10.33 -8.98 5.51
C TYR A 202 -10.89 -10.16 4.70
N SER A 203 -11.59 -9.85 3.61
CA SER A 203 -12.09 -10.82 2.61
C SER A 203 -12.02 -10.20 1.21
N ARG A 204 -12.16 -11.04 0.20
CA ARG A 204 -12.32 -10.64 -1.21
C ARG A 204 -13.71 -10.94 -1.76
N ASP A 205 -14.48 -11.79 -1.08
CA ASP A 205 -15.80 -12.21 -1.55
C ASP A 205 -16.77 -11.05 -1.38
N LEU A 206 -17.37 -10.61 -2.49
CA LEU A 206 -18.35 -9.53 -2.49
C LEU A 206 -19.60 -9.87 -1.66
N ALA A 207 -19.80 -11.15 -1.30
CA ALA A 207 -20.84 -11.57 -0.35
C ALA A 207 -20.57 -11.11 1.11
N ASP A 208 -19.31 -10.82 1.48
CA ASP A 208 -18.94 -10.29 2.79
C ASP A 208 -19.03 -8.75 2.86
N LEU A 209 -19.42 -8.08 1.75
CA LEU A 209 -19.60 -6.64 1.74
C LEU A 209 -20.72 -6.21 2.72
N PRO A 210 -20.58 -5.03 3.34
CA PRO A 210 -21.66 -4.47 4.15
C PRO A 210 -22.94 -4.24 3.35
N ALA A 211 -24.09 -4.38 4.00
CA ALA A 211 -25.40 -4.32 3.36
C ALA A 211 -25.72 -2.93 2.75
N GLY A 212 -25.54 -2.82 1.43
CA GLY A 212 -25.77 -1.60 0.65
C GLY A 212 -24.58 -1.23 -0.25
N ASP A 213 -23.42 -1.82 0.02
CA ASP A 213 -22.22 -1.71 -0.81
C ASP A 213 -22.26 -2.84 -1.87
N LEU A 214 -21.67 -2.61 -3.06
CA LEU A 214 -21.77 -3.47 -4.25
C LEU A 214 -20.40 -3.95 -4.78
N TYR A 215 -19.32 -3.24 -4.46
CA TYR A 215 -17.95 -3.62 -4.80
C TYR A 215 -16.93 -3.18 -3.72
N ALA A 216 -15.72 -3.74 -3.81
CA ALA A 216 -14.54 -3.20 -3.14
C ALA A 216 -14.17 -1.82 -3.72
N GLY A 217 -13.48 -0.97 -2.96
CA GLY A 217 -13.20 0.43 -3.31
C GLY A 217 -11.74 0.74 -3.06
N ASN A 218 -11.16 1.64 -3.85
CA ASN A 218 -9.71 1.87 -3.81
C ASN A 218 -9.30 3.14 -3.07
N ALA A 219 -8.11 3.13 -2.49
CA ALA A 219 -7.45 4.34 -1.99
C ALA A 219 -6.99 5.30 -3.12
N SER A 220 -7.82 5.62 -4.11
CA SER A 220 -7.53 6.68 -5.09
C SER A 220 -7.79 8.08 -4.51
N ARG A 221 -7.06 9.09 -5.00
CA ARG A 221 -7.22 10.51 -4.58
C ARG A 221 -8.63 11.06 -4.84
N GLN A 222 -9.34 10.54 -5.85
CA GLN A 222 -10.73 10.90 -6.10
C GLN A 222 -11.67 10.22 -5.09
N ASN A 223 -11.50 8.91 -4.83
CA ASN A 223 -12.31 8.22 -3.82
C ASN A 223 -12.10 8.85 -2.43
N ALA A 224 -10.86 9.21 -2.06
CA ALA A 224 -10.53 9.96 -0.83
C ALA A 224 -11.34 11.25 -0.67
N GLY A 225 -11.65 11.94 -1.78
CA GLY A 225 -12.50 13.13 -1.78
C GLY A 225 -13.95 12.89 -1.33
N THR A 226 -14.45 11.64 -1.35
CA THR A 226 -15.77 11.28 -0.83
C THR A 226 -15.78 11.10 0.71
N PHE A 227 -14.61 11.11 1.37
CA PHE A 227 -14.46 10.77 2.77
C PHE A 227 -14.32 12.01 3.65
N ALA A 228 -15.38 12.36 4.36
CA ALA A 228 -15.42 13.49 5.30
C ALA A 228 -14.38 13.45 6.46
N SER A 229 -13.62 12.37 6.60
CA SER A 229 -12.55 12.17 7.59
C SER A 229 -11.14 12.10 6.99
N VAL A 230 -11.00 12.20 5.66
CA VAL A 230 -9.75 12.00 4.92
C VAL A 230 -9.51 13.22 4.03
N SER A 231 -8.25 13.58 3.76
CA SER A 231 -7.94 14.60 2.76
C SER A 231 -7.87 13.97 1.38
N ASN A 232 -8.32 14.68 0.33
CA ASN A 232 -8.04 14.34 -1.06
C ASN A 232 -6.53 14.42 -1.42
N GLN A 233 -5.68 14.78 -0.45
CA GLN A 233 -4.22 14.57 -0.43
C GLN A 233 -3.87 13.18 0.15
N THR A 234 -4.72 12.18 -0.04
CA THR A 234 -4.48 10.80 0.41
C THR A 234 -4.71 9.85 -0.74
N GLU A 235 -3.74 8.97 -0.97
CA GLU A 235 -3.79 7.96 -2.03
C GLU A 235 -2.89 6.78 -1.62
N ALA A 236 -3.28 5.54 -1.92
CA ALA A 236 -2.40 4.40 -1.77
C ALA A 236 -1.21 4.53 -2.72
N VAL A 237 -0.04 4.14 -2.26
CA VAL A 237 1.17 4.04 -3.09
C VAL A 237 0.89 3.13 -4.29
N MET A 238 0.12 2.06 -4.10
CA MET A 238 -0.26 1.14 -5.18
C MET A 238 -1.44 1.62 -6.05
N ASN A 239 -1.95 2.85 -5.92
CA ASN A 239 -2.89 3.37 -6.91
C ASN A 239 -2.12 3.81 -8.18
N GLN A 240 -2.33 3.15 -9.31
CA GLN A 240 -1.62 3.50 -10.55
C GLN A 240 -2.02 4.89 -11.05
N GLY A 241 -1.03 5.67 -11.48
CA GLY A 241 -1.25 6.96 -12.13
C GLY A 241 -0.22 8.05 -11.84
N THR A 242 1.02 7.72 -11.43
CA THR A 242 2.00 8.75 -11.02
C THR A 242 2.28 9.80 -12.11
N PHE A 243 2.06 11.08 -11.77
CA PHE A 243 2.36 12.22 -12.65
C PHE A 243 3.70 12.90 -12.30
N ASN A 244 4.12 13.85 -13.14
CA ASN A 244 5.16 14.80 -12.77
C ASN A 244 4.61 15.85 -11.78
N ASN A 245 5.48 16.40 -10.92
CA ASN A 245 5.14 17.42 -9.91
C ASN A 245 4.21 17.00 -8.76
N GLU A 246 4.19 15.70 -8.45
CA GLU A 246 3.62 15.15 -7.23
C GLU A 246 4.65 14.34 -6.42
N ILE A 247 4.38 14.17 -5.13
CA ILE A 247 5.20 13.46 -4.14
C ILE A 247 4.28 12.56 -3.32
N GLN A 248 4.70 11.31 -3.12
CA GLN A 248 4.03 10.28 -2.31
C GLN A 248 5.09 9.39 -1.67
N ARG A 249 5.56 9.75 -0.46
CA ARG A 249 6.73 9.13 0.21
C ARG A 249 6.38 8.36 1.49
N GLU A 250 5.10 8.29 1.83
CA GLU A 250 4.55 7.61 3.00
C GLU A 250 3.43 6.66 2.56
N LEU A 251 3.30 5.51 3.24
CA LEU A 251 2.32 4.47 2.88
C LEU A 251 0.89 4.91 3.24
N GLY A 252 -0.06 4.59 2.37
CA GLY A 252 -1.49 4.62 2.69
C GLY A 252 -1.87 3.47 3.63
N HIS A 253 -3.18 3.29 3.85
CA HIS A 253 -3.67 2.23 4.72
C HIS A 253 -3.76 0.88 3.98
N ASP A 254 -4.31 0.85 2.77
CA ASP A 254 -4.32 -0.34 1.89
C ASP A 254 -2.90 -0.92 1.69
N ASP A 255 -1.88 -0.08 1.46
CA ASP A 255 -0.49 -0.54 1.22
C ASP A 255 0.08 -1.30 2.43
N VAL A 256 -0.20 -0.82 3.65
CA VAL A 256 0.22 -1.48 4.90
C VAL A 256 -0.64 -2.72 5.16
N ALA A 257 -1.94 -2.66 4.86
CA ALA A 257 -2.85 -3.79 5.05
C ALA A 257 -2.44 -4.98 4.17
N GLY A 258 -2.11 -4.77 2.88
CA GLY A 258 -1.67 -5.86 2.01
C GLY A 258 -0.37 -6.53 2.46
N LEU A 259 0.59 -5.74 2.96
CA LEU A 259 1.83 -6.30 3.50
C LEU A 259 1.62 -7.03 4.82
N LEU A 260 0.72 -6.56 5.69
CA LEU A 260 0.39 -7.26 6.94
C LEU A 260 -0.42 -8.54 6.69
N TYR A 261 -1.29 -8.55 5.68
CA TYR A 261 -2.05 -9.74 5.27
C TYR A 261 -1.09 -10.82 4.75
N ALA A 262 -0.16 -10.50 3.84
CA ALA A 262 0.86 -11.46 3.41
C ALA A 262 1.75 -11.94 4.58
N GLN A 263 2.10 -11.05 5.51
CA GLN A 263 2.82 -11.40 6.74
C GLN A 263 2.06 -12.34 7.69
N SER A 264 0.76 -12.57 7.50
CA SER A 264 -0.03 -13.60 8.22
C SER A 264 0.12 -15.03 7.65
N GLY A 265 1.06 -15.25 6.72
CA GLY A 265 1.53 -16.58 6.33
C GLY A 265 0.69 -17.27 5.25
N LEU A 266 0.82 -18.61 5.18
CA LEU A 266 0.09 -19.45 4.21
C LEU A 266 -1.31 -19.82 4.69
N ASP A 267 -1.57 -19.83 6.01
CA ASP A 267 -2.93 -20.02 6.53
C ASP A 267 -3.76 -18.73 6.57
N SER A 268 -3.13 -17.57 6.27
CA SER A 268 -3.74 -16.24 6.28
C SER A 268 -4.42 -15.90 7.62
N ILE A 269 -3.84 -16.32 8.75
CA ILE A 269 -4.30 -16.03 10.11
C ILE A 269 -3.13 -15.48 10.92
N ALA A 270 -3.27 -14.30 11.51
CA ALA A 270 -2.16 -13.67 12.24
C ALA A 270 -1.94 -14.29 13.63
N GLY A 271 -0.68 -14.49 14.00
CA GLY A 271 -0.24 -15.08 15.26
C GLY A 271 -0.05 -16.59 15.24
N THR A 272 0.18 -17.19 14.06
CA THR A 272 0.37 -18.64 13.85
C THR A 272 1.86 -19.01 13.84
N ALA A 273 2.30 -19.94 12.98
CA ALA A 273 3.67 -20.46 12.95
C ALA A 273 4.45 -20.04 11.69
N ASP A 274 3.72 -19.58 10.69
CA ASP A 274 4.18 -19.14 9.38
C ASP A 274 4.14 -17.60 9.21
N ASP A 275 3.54 -16.89 10.17
CA ASP A 275 3.75 -15.45 10.47
C ASP A 275 5.21 -15.01 10.23
N TYR A 276 5.43 -14.04 9.34
CA TYR A 276 6.75 -13.41 9.18
C TYR A 276 6.71 -11.90 9.43
N THR A 277 7.85 -11.34 9.81
CA THR A 277 8.10 -9.90 9.85
C THR A 277 9.08 -9.56 8.75
N LEU A 278 8.68 -8.68 7.83
CA LEU A 278 9.54 -8.18 6.77
C LEU A 278 10.63 -7.25 7.33
N ASN A 279 11.87 -7.43 6.87
CA ASN A 279 13.00 -6.54 7.18
C ASN A 279 13.83 -6.29 5.91
N LEU A 280 13.63 -5.12 5.29
CA LEU A 280 14.40 -4.68 4.14
C LEU A 280 15.79 -4.19 4.58
N VAL A 281 16.84 -4.64 3.88
CA VAL A 281 18.23 -4.34 4.22
C VAL A 281 18.95 -3.71 3.03
N PHE A 282 19.45 -2.48 3.20
CA PHE A 282 20.20 -1.80 2.14
C PHE A 282 21.57 -2.46 1.91
N ALA A 283 21.76 -3.08 0.74
CA ALA A 283 22.99 -3.73 0.32
C ALA A 283 24.03 -2.74 -0.27
N GLY A 284 23.61 -1.51 -0.59
CA GLY A 284 24.45 -0.53 -1.28
C GLY A 284 24.54 -0.80 -2.79
N ASN A 285 25.73 -0.56 -3.36
CA ASN A 285 25.99 -0.84 -4.77
C ASN A 285 26.35 -2.33 -4.94
N VAL A 286 25.58 -3.04 -5.77
CA VAL A 286 25.68 -4.50 -6.00
C VAL A 286 25.92 -4.82 -7.46
N ALA A 287 26.14 -6.10 -7.80
CA ALA A 287 26.00 -6.56 -9.18
C ALA A 287 24.52 -6.87 -9.49
N THR A 288 24.17 -7.08 -10.76
CA THR A 288 22.80 -7.29 -11.28
C THR A 288 22.04 -8.47 -10.66
N ASN A 289 22.72 -9.36 -9.91
CA ASN A 289 22.11 -10.43 -9.11
C ASN A 289 22.78 -10.50 -7.73
N GLY A 290 23.06 -9.34 -7.13
CA GLY A 290 23.82 -9.20 -5.87
C GLY A 290 22.99 -8.76 -4.66
N ALA A 291 21.67 -8.64 -4.83
CA ALA A 291 20.66 -8.44 -3.80
C ALA A 291 19.37 -9.15 -4.27
N ASP A 292 18.41 -9.36 -3.37
CA ASP A 292 17.13 -10.02 -3.67
C ASP A 292 16.18 -9.08 -4.45
N ILE A 293 16.34 -7.76 -4.27
CA ILE A 293 15.75 -6.71 -5.11
C ILE A 293 16.89 -5.83 -5.62
N VAL A 294 17.12 -5.81 -6.94
CA VAL A 294 18.11 -4.94 -7.59
C VAL A 294 17.41 -3.79 -8.31
N ILE A 295 17.91 -2.57 -8.11
CA ILE A 295 17.38 -1.34 -8.72
C ILE A 295 18.36 -0.82 -9.78
N ASP A 296 17.87 -0.57 -11.00
CA ASP A 296 18.68 -0.15 -12.14
C ASP A 296 17.96 0.85 -13.08
N PHE A 297 18.73 1.48 -13.97
CA PHE A 297 18.30 2.36 -15.05
C PHE A 297 18.55 1.67 -16.40
N ASP A 298 17.59 0.86 -16.86
CA ASP A 298 17.64 0.19 -18.18
C ASP A 298 16.40 0.50 -19.02
N ASN A 299 16.58 1.40 -19.99
CA ASN A 299 15.59 1.75 -21.03
C ASN A 299 15.16 0.55 -21.90
N GLY A 300 15.90 -0.56 -21.88
CA GLY A 300 15.55 -1.81 -22.54
C GLY A 300 14.42 -2.59 -21.86
N GLN A 301 14.19 -2.35 -20.56
CA GLN A 301 13.20 -3.09 -19.76
C GLN A 301 11.88 -2.32 -19.58
N THR A 302 11.92 -0.97 -19.51
CA THR A 302 10.72 -0.16 -19.25
C THR A 302 10.63 1.13 -20.06
N GLY A 303 9.39 1.54 -20.33
CA GLY A 303 9.04 2.84 -20.89
C GLY A 303 8.95 3.98 -19.86
N PHE A 304 8.99 3.69 -18.54
CA PHE A 304 9.00 4.70 -17.47
C PHE A 304 9.65 4.17 -16.19
N ALA A 305 8.97 3.27 -15.49
CA ALA A 305 9.45 2.46 -14.38
C ALA A 305 8.76 1.08 -14.44
N VAL A 306 9.33 0.03 -13.84
CA VAL A 306 8.65 -1.28 -13.63
C VAL A 306 9.38 -2.16 -12.61
N SER A 307 8.65 -2.88 -11.78
CA SER A 307 9.11 -4.07 -11.05
C SER A 307 8.91 -5.33 -11.90
N GLY A 308 10.02 -5.87 -12.42
CA GLY A 308 10.07 -7.18 -13.08
C GLY A 308 10.15 -8.32 -12.08
N SER A 309 8.99 -8.81 -11.64
CA SER A 309 8.87 -9.91 -10.67
C SER A 309 8.55 -11.26 -11.33
N SER A 310 9.11 -12.35 -10.81
CA SER A 310 8.70 -13.73 -11.14
C SER A 310 8.44 -14.52 -9.85
N GLY A 311 7.67 -15.61 -9.90
CA GLY A 311 7.35 -16.37 -8.68
C GLY A 311 6.97 -17.83 -8.93
N THR A 312 6.91 -18.58 -7.83
CA THR A 312 6.48 -19.99 -7.80
C THR A 312 5.50 -20.25 -6.66
N PHE A 313 4.46 -21.04 -6.94
CA PHE A 313 3.48 -21.48 -5.95
C PHE A 313 4.13 -22.18 -4.74
N LEU A 314 3.76 -21.73 -3.54
CA LEU A 314 4.00 -22.43 -2.27
C LEU A 314 2.82 -23.35 -1.91
N SER A 315 1.59 -22.90 -2.20
CA SER A 315 0.34 -23.64 -1.96
C SER A 315 -0.52 -23.68 -3.24
N ALA A 316 -1.86 -23.75 -3.13
CA ALA A 316 -2.76 -23.45 -4.25
C ALA A 316 -3.00 -21.94 -4.41
N ASP A 317 -2.93 -21.21 -3.30
CA ASP A 317 -3.42 -19.83 -3.15
C ASP A 317 -2.27 -18.87 -2.74
N ASP A 318 -1.05 -19.37 -2.61
CA ASP A 318 0.17 -18.62 -2.26
C ASP A 318 1.25 -18.76 -3.34
N ILE A 319 1.87 -17.64 -3.71
CA ILE A 319 3.06 -17.60 -4.59
C ILE A 319 4.19 -16.82 -3.88
N ALA A 320 5.35 -17.45 -3.73
CA ALA A 320 6.57 -16.74 -3.37
C ALA A 320 7.24 -16.13 -4.61
N ILE A 321 7.71 -14.90 -4.49
CA ILE A 321 8.57 -14.28 -5.50
C ILE A 321 9.94 -15.00 -5.52
N THR A 322 10.49 -15.18 -6.73
CA THR A 322 11.75 -15.90 -7.00
C THR A 322 12.75 -15.10 -7.84
N SER A 323 12.41 -13.85 -8.17
CA SER A 323 13.34 -12.83 -8.68
C SER A 323 12.64 -11.47 -8.68
N ASN A 324 13.31 -10.41 -8.20
CA ASN A 324 12.87 -9.02 -8.39
C ASN A 324 13.96 -8.14 -9.01
N ASN A 325 13.58 -7.35 -10.02
CA ASN A 325 14.38 -6.22 -10.49
C ASN A 325 13.48 -5.00 -10.70
N ILE A 326 13.86 -3.84 -10.17
CA ILE A 326 13.18 -2.57 -10.41
C ILE A 326 13.98 -1.78 -11.45
N TYR A 327 13.36 -1.50 -12.60
CA TYR A 327 13.97 -0.74 -13.68
C TYR A 327 13.35 0.65 -13.79
N PHE A 328 14.18 1.64 -14.11
CA PHE A 328 13.81 3.02 -14.41
C PHE A 328 14.27 3.43 -15.81
N ASN A 329 13.54 4.34 -16.45
CA ASN A 329 13.88 4.90 -17.75
C ASN A 329 14.59 6.26 -17.61
N ASP A 330 15.75 6.43 -18.23
CA ASP A 330 16.60 7.62 -18.06
C ASP A 330 16.22 8.83 -18.93
N ASN A 331 15.24 8.67 -19.83
CA ASN A 331 14.74 9.75 -20.70
C ASN A 331 13.82 10.74 -19.94
N PHE A 332 13.51 10.47 -18.66
CA PHE A 332 12.66 11.30 -17.81
C PHE A 332 13.50 12.19 -16.89
N THR A 333 12.93 13.34 -16.48
CA THR A 333 13.58 14.22 -15.51
C THR A 333 13.29 13.70 -14.10
N TRP A 334 14.30 13.14 -13.44
CA TRP A 334 14.19 12.58 -12.10
C TRP A 334 14.67 13.55 -11.01
N HIS A 335 13.86 13.73 -9.98
CA HIS A 335 14.28 14.35 -8.71
C HIS A 335 14.68 13.26 -7.72
N TYR A 336 15.84 13.44 -7.07
CA TYR A 336 16.32 12.55 -6.01
C TYR A 336 16.27 13.27 -4.67
N ASN A 337 15.47 12.77 -3.73
CA ASN A 337 15.44 13.32 -2.38
C ASN A 337 16.78 13.07 -1.68
N GLN A 338 17.42 14.13 -1.18
CA GLN A 338 18.69 14.06 -0.46
C GLN A 338 18.52 14.27 1.06
N VAL A 339 17.28 14.32 1.55
CA VAL A 339 16.95 14.38 2.98
C VAL A 339 16.59 12.98 3.44
N SER A 340 17.31 12.43 4.42
CA SER A 340 16.98 11.11 4.96
C SER A 340 15.82 11.17 5.96
N ASN A 341 14.91 10.20 5.86
CA ASN A 341 13.83 9.98 6.84
C ASN A 341 14.28 9.13 8.05
N ALA A 342 15.54 8.65 8.07
CA ALA A 342 16.03 7.76 9.11
C ALA A 342 15.92 8.41 10.51
N VAL A 343 15.17 7.77 11.41
CA VAL A 343 15.04 8.22 12.80
C VAL A 343 16.44 8.19 13.43
N ALA A 344 16.97 9.38 13.74
CA ALA A 344 18.29 9.52 14.33
C ALA A 344 18.35 8.78 15.67
N VAL A 345 19.00 7.60 15.68
CA VAL A 345 19.31 6.86 16.91
C VAL A 345 20.04 7.81 17.85
N PRO A 346 19.50 8.11 19.05
CA PRO A 346 20.13 9.09 19.93
C PRO A 346 21.53 8.64 20.32
N GLU A 347 22.54 9.36 19.83
CA GLU A 347 23.96 9.16 20.18
C GLU A 347 24.08 8.95 21.70
N PRO A 348 24.58 7.79 22.17
CA PRO A 348 24.47 7.40 23.57
C PRO A 348 25.21 8.42 24.44
N SER A 349 24.45 9.28 25.10
CA SER A 349 24.94 10.58 25.56
C SER A 349 26.29 10.48 26.26
N ALA A 350 27.21 11.42 25.98
CA ALA A 350 28.54 11.43 26.59
C ALA A 350 28.48 11.37 28.12
N THR A 351 27.40 11.89 28.73
CA THR A 351 27.05 11.78 30.15
C THR A 351 26.88 10.32 30.62
N LEU A 352 26.20 9.47 29.84
CA LEU A 352 26.01 8.05 30.14
C LEU A 352 27.32 7.27 30.02
N ILE A 353 28.10 7.53 28.97
CA ILE A 353 29.44 6.93 28.79
C ILE A 353 30.37 7.35 29.95
N ALA A 354 30.36 8.63 30.32
CA ALA A 354 31.11 9.14 31.47
C ALA A 354 30.66 8.50 32.78
N LEU A 355 29.35 8.28 33.00
CA LEU A 355 28.83 7.67 34.22
C LEU A 355 29.24 6.19 34.35
N VAL A 356 29.14 5.41 33.25
CA VAL A 356 29.61 4.01 33.21
C VAL A 356 31.12 3.93 33.43
N GLY A 357 31.89 4.82 32.80
CA GLY A 357 33.34 4.95 33.01
C GLY A 357 33.68 5.29 34.47
N LEU A 358 32.97 6.21 35.10
CA LEU A 358 33.17 6.60 36.50
C LEU A 358 32.87 5.43 37.45
N ILE A 359 31.79 4.69 37.22
CA ILE A 359 31.43 3.49 37.99
C ILE A 359 32.52 2.40 37.86
N ALA A 360 33.08 2.20 36.66
CA ALA A 360 34.19 1.28 36.44
C ALA A 360 35.46 1.70 37.20
N VAL A 361 35.82 2.99 37.17
CA VAL A 361 36.98 3.53 37.91
C VAL A 361 36.79 3.41 39.42
N VAL A 362 35.59 3.73 39.95
CA VAL A 362 35.28 3.60 41.38
C VAL A 362 35.30 2.14 41.84
N ARG A 363 34.75 1.21 41.05
CA ARG A 363 34.84 -0.24 41.32
C ARG A 363 36.29 -0.75 41.27
N ARG A 364 37.13 -0.22 40.39
CA ARG A 364 38.56 -0.59 40.29
C ARG A 364 39.37 -0.06 41.48
N ARG A 365 39.08 1.14 42.00
CA ARG A 365 39.70 1.63 43.24
C ARG A 365 39.34 0.78 44.46
N LYS A 366 38.07 0.41 44.65
CA LYS A 366 37.59 -0.44 45.77
C LYS A 366 38.08 -1.90 45.76
N ARG A 367 38.89 -2.33 44.79
CA ARG A 367 39.54 -3.66 44.76
C ARG A 367 41.03 -3.63 45.12
N ASN A 368 41.61 -2.44 45.27
CA ASN A 368 43.04 -2.23 45.52
C ASN A 368 43.28 -1.55 46.89
N SER A 369 42.34 -1.71 47.81
CA SER A 369 42.30 -1.14 49.17
C SER A 369 41.58 -2.11 50.11
#